data_AF-A0A166QFM2-F1
#
_entry.id   AF-A0A166QFM2-F1
#
_cell.length_a   1.000
_cell.length_b   1.000
_cell.length_c   1.000
_cell.angle_alpha   90.00
_cell.angle_beta   90.00
_cell.angle_gamma   90.00
#
_symmetry.space_group_name_H-M   'P 1'
#
loop_
_entity.id
_entity.type
_entity.pdbx_description
1 polymer ?
#
loop_
_entity_poly.entity_id
_entity_poly.type
_entity_poly.pdbx_seq_one_letter_code
_entity_poly.pdbx_strand_id
1 'polypeptide(L)'
;MFNEIWPLISVVLGIIILLVLIIGFKLNTFISLIITSMITALMLGIPLTKIMETIEKGMGSTLGHIALIFGLGAILGKLLADGGGATRIADTLIQKFGQKHVQWAMLVAAFIVGIALFFEVGLVLLIPLVFTVAKRANVSVLKLGLPMVTALSVTHGFLPPHPGPVVIAKELKANVGDVLLYGMIIAIPVTLIAGPIFNKVAQKMIPSAYTREGDISALGAQKEFTDQEMPGFGMSLLTATLPVILMLVSTITQLVTGHDKPTNLFESIIYMIGTAGTAMLIAVLFAIVTMGLMRKRKMNHIMESVTNAIYPIGMMLLIIGGGGTFKQVLIDGGVGNTIAKMFEGTEMSPILLAWIVAAVLRIALGSATVAAISTTGIVLPLLQSSDVNVALVVLAIGAGSVILSHVNDAGFWMFKEYFGLTVKETFLTWSLLETIISVSGIIFILFISLFV
;
A
#
# COMPACT_ATOMS: atom_id res chain seq x y z
N MET A 1 -30.55 -15.80 -12.67
CA MET A 1 -30.04 -14.56 -13.28
C MET A 1 -30.14 -13.32 -12.39
N PHE A 2 -31.31 -12.74 -12.08
CA PHE A 2 -31.35 -11.46 -11.33
C PHE A 2 -30.79 -11.56 -9.90
N ASN A 3 -31.15 -12.64 -9.17
CA ASN A 3 -30.58 -12.92 -7.83
C ASN A 3 -29.08 -13.25 -7.85
N GLU A 4 -28.55 -13.72 -8.98
CA GLU A 4 -27.12 -14.06 -9.11
C GLU A 4 -26.28 -12.83 -9.42
N ILE A 5 -26.81 -11.83 -10.12
CA ILE A 5 -26.07 -10.60 -10.46
C ILE A 5 -26.32 -9.50 -9.40
N TRP A 6 -27.33 -9.66 -8.55
CA TRP A 6 -27.71 -8.68 -7.52
C TRP A 6 -26.56 -8.20 -6.62
N PRO A 7 -25.64 -9.06 -6.15
CA PRO A 7 -24.50 -8.60 -5.36
C PRO A 7 -23.59 -7.61 -6.11
N LEU A 8 -23.39 -7.82 -7.41
CA LEU A 8 -22.59 -6.92 -8.27
C LEU A 8 -23.29 -5.58 -8.49
N ILE A 9 -24.61 -5.61 -8.72
CA ILE A 9 -25.42 -4.39 -8.86
C ILE A 9 -25.37 -3.58 -7.55
N SER A 10 -25.43 -4.26 -6.41
CA SER A 10 -25.35 -3.63 -5.09
C SER A 10 -24.01 -2.93 -4.86
N VAL A 11 -22.89 -3.49 -5.34
CA VAL A 11 -21.57 -2.83 -5.31
C VAL A 11 -21.60 -1.52 -6.09
N VAL A 12 -22.10 -1.55 -7.33
CA VAL A 12 -22.16 -0.37 -8.21
C VAL A 12 -23.03 0.72 -7.58
N LEU A 13 -24.20 0.34 -7.06
CA LEU A 13 -25.11 1.27 -6.39
C LEU A 13 -24.48 1.84 -5.10
N GLY A 14 -23.79 1.02 -4.31
CA GLY A 14 -23.05 1.47 -3.13
C GLY A 14 -21.98 2.52 -3.48
N ILE A 15 -21.20 2.30 -4.54
CA ILE A 15 -20.21 3.28 -5.01
C ILE A 15 -20.89 4.58 -5.45
N ILE A 16 -21.99 4.50 -6.20
CA ILE A 16 -22.74 5.69 -6.63
C ILE A 16 -23.24 6.48 -5.42
N ILE A 17 -23.83 5.80 -4.42
CA ILE A 17 -24.30 6.42 -3.18
C ILE A 17 -23.16 7.14 -2.47
N LEU A 18 -22.00 6.48 -2.31
CA LEU A 18 -20.84 7.07 -1.66
C LEU A 18 -20.36 8.34 -2.39
N LEU A 19 -20.24 8.27 -3.72
CA LEU A 19 -19.79 9.40 -4.53
C LEU A 19 -20.79 10.56 -4.46
N VAL A 20 -22.10 10.28 -4.44
CA VAL A 20 -23.13 11.32 -4.28
C VAL A 20 -23.05 11.97 -2.90
N LEU A 21 -22.84 11.19 -1.83
CA LEU A 21 -22.69 11.74 -0.47
C LEU A 21 -21.46 12.65 -0.35
N ILE A 22 -20.32 12.23 -0.91
CA ILE A 22 -19.05 12.97 -0.79
C ILE A 22 -18.98 14.15 -1.77
N ILE A 23 -19.35 13.96 -3.04
CA ILE A 23 -19.18 14.98 -4.09
C ILE A 23 -20.41 15.87 -4.19
N GLY A 24 -21.61 15.28 -4.16
CA GLY A 24 -22.88 15.99 -4.29
C GLY A 24 -23.27 16.71 -3.00
N PHE A 25 -23.43 15.96 -1.92
CA PHE A 25 -23.84 16.49 -0.62
C PHE A 25 -22.69 17.05 0.22
N LYS A 26 -21.43 16.82 -0.20
CA LYS A 26 -20.22 17.30 0.51
C LYS A 26 -20.18 16.83 1.98
N LEU A 27 -20.74 15.66 2.27
CA LEU A 27 -20.67 15.06 3.59
C LEU A 27 -19.24 14.62 3.91
N ASN A 28 -18.92 14.57 5.20
CA ASN A 28 -17.64 14.06 5.67
C ASN A 28 -17.42 12.63 5.15
N THR A 29 -16.20 12.34 4.70
CA THR A 29 -15.83 11.06 4.08
C THR A 29 -16.11 9.86 4.99
N PHE A 30 -15.71 9.95 6.28
CA PHE A 30 -15.91 8.86 7.23
C PHE A 30 -17.40 8.58 7.44
N ILE A 31 -18.20 9.63 7.67
CA ILE A 31 -19.66 9.50 7.82
C ILE A 31 -20.28 8.88 6.55
N SER A 32 -19.86 9.34 5.37
CA SER A 32 -20.35 8.84 4.09
C SER A 32 -20.04 7.36 3.89
N LEU A 33 -18.84 6.92 4.29
CA LEU A 33 -18.43 5.51 4.25
C LEU A 33 -19.31 4.65 5.16
N ILE A 34 -19.57 5.06 6.40
CA ILE A 34 -20.44 4.31 7.33
C ILE A 34 -21.86 4.20 6.79
N ILE A 35 -22.45 5.33 6.35
CA ILE A 35 -23.80 5.33 5.79
C ILE A 35 -23.89 4.42 4.56
N THR A 36 -22.92 4.51 3.65
CA THR A 36 -22.89 3.68 2.45
C THR A 36 -22.76 2.20 2.81
N SER A 37 -21.89 1.84 3.76
CA SER A 37 -21.73 0.47 4.25
C SER A 37 -23.03 -0.07 4.81
N MET A 38 -23.75 0.71 5.62
CA MET A 38 -25.05 0.30 6.17
C MET A 38 -26.09 0.07 5.06
N ILE A 39 -26.22 1.01 4.11
CA ILE A 39 -27.18 0.88 3.00
C ILE A 39 -26.84 -0.33 2.13
N THR A 40 -25.56 -0.51 1.82
CA THR A 40 -25.10 -1.63 0.98
C THR A 40 -25.28 -2.97 1.68
N ALA A 41 -25.09 -3.04 3.00
CA ALA A 41 -25.37 -4.23 3.80
C ALA A 41 -26.85 -4.64 3.74
N LEU A 42 -27.75 -3.65 3.83
CA LEU A 42 -29.19 -3.87 3.65
C LEU A 42 -29.52 -4.41 2.26
N MET A 43 -28.92 -3.83 1.22
CA MET A 43 -29.13 -4.26 -0.16
C MET A 43 -28.63 -5.68 -0.41
N LEU A 44 -27.51 -6.07 0.20
CA LEU A 44 -26.94 -7.41 0.13
C LEU A 44 -27.67 -8.43 1.03
N GLY A 45 -28.71 -8.02 1.76
CA GLY A 45 -29.53 -8.91 2.58
C GLY A 45 -28.84 -9.35 3.88
N ILE A 46 -27.84 -8.61 4.36
CA ILE A 46 -27.21 -8.88 5.66
C ILE A 46 -28.27 -8.65 6.76
N PRO A 47 -28.48 -9.59 7.70
CA PRO A 47 -29.45 -9.43 8.77
C PRO A 47 -29.22 -8.14 9.55
N LEU A 48 -30.29 -7.38 9.85
CA LEU A 48 -30.21 -6.09 10.54
C LEU A 48 -29.37 -6.13 11.83
N THR A 49 -29.48 -7.24 12.58
CA THR A 49 -28.76 -7.46 13.83
C THR A 49 -27.26 -7.70 13.65
N LYS A 50 -26.80 -8.02 12.43
CA LYS A 50 -25.39 -8.29 12.09
C LYS A 50 -24.71 -7.14 11.34
N ILE A 51 -25.45 -6.09 10.96
CA ILE A 51 -24.88 -4.98 10.17
C ILE A 51 -23.78 -4.26 10.94
N MET A 52 -24.04 -3.88 12.20
CA MET A 52 -23.02 -3.19 13.00
C MET A 52 -21.83 -4.10 13.32
N GLU A 53 -22.06 -5.39 13.58
CA GLU A 53 -20.99 -6.38 13.76
C GLU A 53 -20.09 -6.47 12.51
N THR A 54 -20.69 -6.49 11.31
CA THR A 54 -19.96 -6.50 10.03
C THR A 54 -19.12 -5.23 9.85
N ILE A 55 -19.69 -4.08 10.20
CA ILE A 55 -19.00 -2.79 10.14
C ILE A 55 -17.83 -2.77 11.14
N GLU A 56 -18.04 -3.15 12.39
CA GLU A 56 -17.00 -3.21 13.43
C GLU A 56 -15.88 -4.17 13.04
N LYS A 57 -16.21 -5.36 12.51
CA LYS A 57 -15.25 -6.32 11.97
C LYS A 57 -14.44 -5.73 10.81
N GLY A 58 -15.08 -5.01 9.89
CA GLY A 58 -14.40 -4.38 8.76
C GLY A 58 -13.45 -3.25 9.17
N MET A 59 -13.89 -2.43 10.12
CA MET A 59 -13.07 -1.39 10.72
C MET A 59 -11.90 -1.99 11.50
N GLY A 60 -12.15 -2.98 12.36
CA GLY A 60 -11.15 -3.62 13.20
C GLY A 60 -10.10 -4.40 12.41
N SER A 61 -10.50 -5.15 11.39
CA SER A 61 -9.56 -5.88 10.52
C SER A 61 -8.62 -4.95 9.75
N THR A 62 -9.08 -3.74 9.42
CA THR A 62 -8.30 -2.75 8.69
C THR A 62 -7.41 -1.95 9.65
N LEU A 63 -7.98 -1.42 10.75
CA LEU A 63 -7.25 -0.62 11.72
C LEU A 63 -6.30 -1.42 12.61
N GLY A 64 -6.56 -2.70 12.87
CA GLY A 64 -5.76 -3.49 13.81
C GLY A 64 -4.27 -3.51 13.48
N HIS A 65 -3.94 -3.62 12.19
CA HIS A 65 -2.56 -3.51 11.72
C HIS A 65 -2.17 -2.07 11.38
N ILE A 66 -3.03 -1.35 10.65
CA ILE A 66 -2.73 -0.03 10.11
C ILE A 66 -2.52 1.01 11.22
N ALA A 67 -3.31 1.00 12.29
CA ALA A 67 -3.25 2.02 13.34
C ALA A 67 -1.89 2.04 14.05
N LEU A 68 -1.30 0.86 14.31
CA LEU A 68 0.04 0.76 14.89
C LEU A 68 1.10 1.32 13.95
N ILE A 69 1.08 0.91 12.69
CA ILE A 69 2.07 1.35 11.69
C ILE A 69 1.96 2.85 11.42
N PHE A 70 0.74 3.35 11.22
CA PHE A 70 0.48 4.76 10.96
C PHE A 70 0.85 5.62 12.16
N GLY A 71 0.41 5.23 13.37
CA GLY A 71 0.71 5.96 14.58
C GLY A 71 2.22 6.04 14.83
N LEU A 72 2.90 4.89 14.84
CA LEU A 72 4.34 4.83 15.04
C LEU A 72 5.12 5.48 13.90
N GLY A 73 4.64 5.38 12.66
CA GLY A 73 5.28 5.98 11.50
C GLY A 73 5.12 7.50 11.43
N ALA A 74 3.96 8.04 11.83
CA ALA A 74 3.78 9.46 12.01
C ALA A 74 4.71 9.99 13.11
N ILE A 75 4.81 9.27 14.24
CA ILE A 75 5.74 9.60 15.32
C ILE A 75 7.20 9.58 14.82
N LEU A 76 7.61 8.52 14.12
CA LEU A 76 8.96 8.39 13.57
C LEU A 76 9.27 9.53 12.58
N GLY A 77 8.34 9.82 11.68
CA GLY A 77 8.44 10.92 10.72
C GLY A 77 8.58 12.27 11.41
N LYS A 78 7.78 12.51 12.46
CA LYS A 78 7.82 13.74 13.26
C LYS A 78 9.15 13.88 14.01
N LEU A 79 9.65 12.81 14.62
CA LEU A 79 10.95 12.80 15.28
C LEU A 79 12.10 13.06 14.30
N LEU A 80 12.05 12.47 13.10
CA LEU A 80 13.03 12.72 12.04
C LEU A 80 13.00 14.17 11.53
N ALA A 81 11.79 14.74 11.38
CA ALA A 81 11.61 16.13 10.97
C ALA A 81 12.13 17.09 12.05
N ASP A 82 11.68 16.93 13.29
CA ASP A 82 12.06 17.81 14.40
C ASP A 82 13.51 17.64 14.84
N GLY A 83 14.11 16.48 14.59
CA GLY A 83 15.53 16.21 14.85
C GLY A 83 16.46 16.61 13.71
N GLY A 84 15.93 17.11 12.57
CA GLY A 84 16.71 17.50 11.39
C GLY A 84 17.26 16.33 10.57
N GLY A 85 16.89 15.08 10.90
CA GLY A 85 17.33 13.89 10.18
C GLY A 85 16.75 13.81 8.76
N ALA A 86 15.47 14.11 8.59
CA ALA A 86 14.84 14.13 7.27
C ALA A 86 15.49 15.18 6.35
N THR A 87 15.80 16.37 6.89
CA THR A 87 16.49 17.45 6.17
C THR A 87 17.89 17.02 5.75
N ARG A 88 18.66 16.38 6.65
CA ARG A 88 20.01 15.87 6.32
C ARG A 88 19.97 14.85 5.18
N ILE A 89 19.01 13.93 5.18
CA ILE A 89 18.86 12.95 4.09
C ILE A 89 18.55 13.67 2.78
N ALA A 90 17.59 14.60 2.80
CA ALA A 90 17.23 15.36 1.60
C ALA A 90 18.41 16.16 1.02
N ASP A 91 19.14 16.88 1.87
CA ASP A 91 20.31 17.66 1.45
C ASP A 91 21.39 16.78 0.83
N THR A 92 21.66 15.62 1.44
CA THR A 92 22.66 14.68 0.93
C THR A 92 22.24 14.08 -0.41
N LEU A 93 20.96 13.71 -0.57
CA LEU A 93 20.44 13.18 -1.82
C LEU A 93 20.51 14.23 -2.94
N ILE A 94 20.12 15.48 -2.65
CA ILE A 94 20.16 16.58 -3.61
C ILE A 94 21.60 16.91 -4.01
N GLN A 95 22.54 16.95 -3.05
CA GLN A 95 23.95 17.21 -3.34
C GLN A 95 24.59 16.11 -4.19
N LYS A 96 24.26 14.84 -3.92
CA LYS A 96 24.90 13.69 -4.58
C LYS A 96 24.31 13.37 -5.96
N PHE A 97 22.99 13.43 -6.10
CA PHE A 97 22.30 13.06 -7.35
C PHE A 97 21.90 14.28 -8.19
N GLY A 98 21.84 15.46 -7.59
CA GLY A 98 21.33 16.69 -8.20
C GLY A 98 19.81 16.73 -8.22
N GLN A 99 19.24 17.94 -8.16
CA GLN A 99 17.77 18.17 -8.12
C GLN A 99 17.00 17.44 -9.24
N LYS A 100 17.61 17.28 -10.43
CA LYS A 100 16.98 16.61 -11.58
C LYS A 100 16.82 15.10 -11.41
N HIS A 101 17.66 14.44 -10.62
CA HIS A 101 17.65 12.97 -10.46
C HIS A 101 17.07 12.50 -9.13
N VAL A 102 16.66 13.43 -8.26
CA VAL A 102 16.02 13.11 -6.97
C VAL A 102 14.81 12.19 -7.14
N GLN A 103 14.03 12.35 -8.21
CA GLN A 103 12.90 11.45 -8.52
C GLN A 103 13.37 10.00 -8.71
N TRP A 104 14.50 9.79 -9.38
CA TRP A 104 15.07 8.46 -9.60
C TRP A 104 15.63 7.86 -8.31
N ALA A 105 16.31 8.68 -7.50
CA ALA A 105 16.80 8.25 -6.19
C ALA A 105 15.64 7.77 -5.29
N MET A 106 14.53 8.53 -5.27
CA MET A 106 13.33 8.15 -4.52
C MET A 106 12.67 6.88 -5.06
N LEU A 107 12.59 6.72 -6.38
CA LEU A 107 12.04 5.53 -7.02
C LEU A 107 12.82 4.27 -6.64
N VAL A 108 14.16 4.32 -6.75
CA VAL A 108 15.04 3.19 -6.43
C VAL A 108 14.98 2.87 -4.93
N ALA A 109 15.02 3.90 -4.07
CA ALA A 109 14.86 3.72 -2.64
C ALA A 109 13.53 3.04 -2.30
N ALA A 110 12.43 3.50 -2.91
CA ALA A 110 11.10 2.94 -2.71
C ALA A 110 11.00 1.50 -3.21
N PHE A 111 11.65 1.16 -4.32
CA PHE A 111 11.68 -0.21 -4.83
C PHE A 111 12.43 -1.17 -3.89
N ILE A 112 13.62 -0.77 -3.43
CA ILE A 112 14.41 -1.57 -2.48
C ILE A 112 13.66 -1.78 -1.18
N VAL A 113 13.08 -0.70 -0.64
CA VAL A 113 12.26 -0.74 0.57
C VAL A 113 11.02 -1.59 0.33
N GLY A 114 10.39 -1.45 -0.82
CA GLY A 114 9.18 -2.15 -1.22
C GLY A 114 9.35 -3.67 -1.24
N ILE A 115 10.50 -4.22 -1.62
CA ILE A 115 10.76 -5.67 -1.58
C ILE A 115 10.53 -6.26 -0.17
N ALA A 116 10.85 -5.49 0.88
CA ALA A 116 10.81 -5.96 2.26
C ALA A 116 9.51 -5.63 2.99
N LEU A 117 8.82 -4.57 2.57
CA LEU A 117 7.77 -3.94 3.34
C LEU A 117 6.43 -4.05 2.65
N PHE A 118 5.39 -4.31 3.43
CA PHE A 118 4.01 -4.02 3.05
C PHE A 118 3.87 -2.60 2.50
N PHE A 119 2.99 -2.46 1.50
CA PHE A 119 2.73 -1.19 0.83
C PHE A 119 2.42 -0.08 1.84
N GLU A 120 1.55 -0.35 2.82
CA GLU A 120 1.11 0.63 3.79
C GLU A 120 2.27 1.11 4.68
N VAL A 121 3.12 0.18 5.11
CA VAL A 121 4.31 0.48 5.93
C VAL A 121 5.31 1.30 5.14
N GLY A 122 5.60 0.88 3.91
CA GLY A 122 6.52 1.60 3.02
C GLY A 122 6.03 3.01 2.71
N LEU A 123 4.73 3.18 2.47
CA LEU A 123 4.14 4.49 2.19
C LEU A 123 4.31 5.44 3.39
N VAL A 124 3.88 5.01 4.58
CA VAL A 124 3.96 5.80 5.81
C VAL A 124 5.40 6.22 6.10
N LEU A 125 6.37 5.32 5.88
CA LEU A 125 7.78 5.57 6.13
C LEU A 125 8.40 6.56 5.12
N LEU A 126 8.05 6.44 3.85
CA LEU A 126 8.67 7.24 2.79
C LEU A 126 8.03 8.63 2.65
N ILE A 127 6.78 8.81 3.07
CA ILE A 127 6.08 10.10 2.96
C ILE A 127 6.83 11.26 3.62
N PRO A 128 7.27 11.19 4.89
CA PRO A 128 8.05 12.26 5.52
C PRO A 128 9.27 12.68 4.67
N LEU A 129 9.94 11.69 4.07
CA LEU A 129 11.09 11.90 3.22
C LEU A 129 10.68 12.56 1.89
N VAL A 130 9.64 12.06 1.23
CA VAL A 130 9.11 12.62 -0.04
C VAL A 130 8.77 14.10 0.12
N PHE A 131 8.06 14.47 1.19
CA PHE A 131 7.69 15.86 1.46
C PHE A 131 8.90 16.75 1.70
N THR A 132 9.83 16.29 2.54
CA THR A 132 11.05 17.04 2.86
C THR A 132 11.90 17.28 1.62
N VAL A 133 12.08 16.23 0.82
CA VAL A 133 12.84 16.26 -0.42
C VAL A 133 12.15 17.12 -1.48
N ALA A 134 10.82 17.01 -1.63
CA ALA A 134 10.03 17.80 -2.58
C ALA A 134 10.16 19.30 -2.29
N LYS A 135 9.99 19.69 -1.02
CA LYS A 135 10.13 21.08 -0.60
C LYS A 135 11.56 21.60 -0.81
N ARG A 136 12.57 20.81 -0.44
CA ARG A 136 13.98 21.21 -0.58
C ARG A 136 14.44 21.29 -2.04
N ALA A 137 13.93 20.42 -2.91
CA ALA A 137 14.17 20.44 -4.34
C ALA A 137 13.25 21.43 -5.10
N ASN A 138 12.34 22.12 -4.39
CA ASN A 138 11.33 23.01 -4.95
C ASN A 138 10.51 22.36 -6.10
N VAL A 139 10.04 21.14 -5.85
CA VAL A 139 9.19 20.39 -6.77
C VAL A 139 7.89 19.95 -6.07
N SER A 140 6.86 19.67 -6.87
CA SER A 140 5.62 19.10 -6.36
C SER A 140 5.85 17.81 -5.58
N VAL A 141 5.17 17.65 -4.45
CA VAL A 141 5.20 16.45 -3.62
C VAL A 141 4.73 15.23 -4.41
N LEU A 142 3.65 15.38 -5.19
CA LEU A 142 3.11 14.30 -6.04
C LEU A 142 4.09 13.87 -7.14
N LYS A 143 4.95 14.78 -7.62
CA LYS A 143 5.97 14.45 -8.62
C LYS A 143 7.00 13.45 -8.12
N LEU A 144 7.31 13.47 -6.82
CA LEU A 144 8.17 12.48 -6.17
C LEU A 144 7.36 11.31 -5.60
N GLY A 145 6.14 11.60 -5.13
CA GLY A 145 5.24 10.63 -4.51
C GLY A 145 4.71 9.57 -5.48
N LEU A 146 4.27 9.95 -6.68
CA LEU A 146 3.66 9.01 -7.63
C LEU A 146 4.63 7.90 -8.06
N PRO A 147 5.89 8.19 -8.45
CA PRO A 147 6.86 7.14 -8.74
C PRO A 147 7.20 6.29 -7.49
N MET A 148 7.29 6.90 -6.30
CA MET A 148 7.54 6.18 -5.06
C MET A 148 6.44 5.16 -4.75
N VAL A 149 5.16 5.56 -4.82
CA VAL A 149 4.05 4.62 -4.58
C VAL A 149 3.93 3.56 -5.66
N THR A 150 4.33 3.88 -6.90
CA THR A 150 4.40 2.89 -7.98
C THR A 150 5.33 1.75 -7.61
N ALA A 151 6.55 2.08 -7.18
CA ALA A 151 7.52 1.06 -6.81
C ALA A 151 7.00 0.19 -5.67
N LEU A 152 6.42 0.80 -4.63
CA LEU A 152 5.82 0.06 -3.51
C LEU A 152 4.70 -0.88 -3.98
N SER A 153 3.79 -0.41 -4.83
CA SER A 153 2.66 -1.21 -5.33
C SER A 153 3.11 -2.37 -6.23
N VAL A 154 4.04 -2.12 -7.15
CA VAL A 154 4.63 -3.16 -8.00
C VAL A 154 5.28 -4.24 -7.14
N THR A 155 6.12 -3.85 -6.16
CA THR A 155 6.76 -4.84 -5.28
C THR A 155 5.75 -5.62 -4.46
N HIS A 156 4.66 -4.98 -4.01
CA HIS A 156 3.62 -5.61 -3.22
C HIS A 156 2.86 -6.70 -3.98
N GLY A 157 2.50 -6.44 -5.24
CA GLY A 157 1.76 -7.41 -6.05
C GLY A 157 2.64 -8.49 -6.68
N PHE A 158 3.91 -8.20 -6.98
CA PHE A 158 4.68 -9.01 -7.94
C PHE A 158 5.80 -9.82 -7.28
N LEU A 159 6.35 -9.34 -6.15
CA LEU A 159 7.61 -9.87 -5.64
C LEU A 159 7.43 -10.58 -4.29
N PRO A 160 7.72 -11.89 -4.20
CA PRO A 160 8.17 -12.49 -2.95
C PRO A 160 9.37 -11.69 -2.43
N PRO A 161 9.53 -11.50 -1.12
CA PRO A 161 8.90 -12.21 0.00
C PRO A 161 7.60 -11.58 0.52
N HIS A 162 6.93 -10.72 -0.25
CA HIS A 162 5.63 -10.19 0.19
C HIS A 162 4.63 -11.30 0.52
N PRO A 163 3.90 -11.19 1.64
CA PRO A 163 2.98 -12.26 2.06
C PRO A 163 1.92 -12.62 1.02
N GLY A 164 1.45 -11.67 0.20
CA GLY A 164 0.53 -11.96 -0.91
C GLY A 164 1.13 -12.94 -1.92
N PRO A 165 2.16 -12.53 -2.69
CA PRO A 165 2.88 -13.42 -3.62
C PRO A 165 3.38 -14.73 -2.99
N VAL A 166 3.86 -14.72 -1.74
CA VAL A 166 4.34 -15.93 -1.05
C VAL A 166 3.19 -16.90 -0.76
N VAL A 167 2.06 -16.42 -0.24
CA VAL A 167 0.90 -17.28 0.05
C VAL A 167 0.36 -17.91 -1.23
N ILE A 168 0.20 -17.12 -2.29
CA ILE A 168 -0.28 -17.61 -3.59
C ILE A 168 0.70 -18.64 -4.16
N ALA A 169 2.01 -18.36 -4.14
CA ALA A 169 3.02 -19.30 -4.61
C ALA A 169 2.97 -20.62 -3.85
N LYS A 170 2.80 -20.57 -2.52
CA LYS A 170 2.70 -21.76 -1.68
C LYS A 170 1.44 -22.58 -1.97
N GLU A 171 0.29 -21.92 -2.10
CA GLU A 171 -1.00 -22.57 -2.38
C GLU A 171 -1.02 -23.21 -3.77
N LEU A 172 -0.46 -22.53 -4.78
CA LEU A 172 -0.33 -23.06 -6.13
C LEU A 172 0.86 -24.02 -6.32
N LYS A 173 1.67 -24.22 -5.28
CA LYS A 173 2.93 -25.01 -5.33
C LYS A 173 3.93 -24.51 -6.37
N ALA A 174 3.94 -23.20 -6.62
CA ALA A 174 4.93 -22.54 -7.47
C ALA A 174 6.29 -22.44 -6.76
N ASN A 175 7.37 -22.50 -7.53
CA ASN A 175 8.69 -22.21 -7.02
C ASN A 175 8.82 -20.71 -6.72
N VAL A 176 9.05 -20.34 -5.46
CA VAL A 176 9.17 -18.94 -5.03
C VAL A 176 10.34 -18.22 -5.70
N GLY A 177 11.43 -18.94 -6.01
CA GLY A 177 12.57 -18.43 -6.75
C GLY A 177 12.21 -18.04 -8.19
N ASP A 178 11.40 -18.86 -8.87
CA ASP A 178 10.91 -18.55 -10.22
C ASP A 178 9.94 -17.36 -10.21
N VAL A 179 9.04 -17.30 -9.22
CA VAL A 179 8.14 -16.16 -9.03
C VAL A 179 8.95 -14.87 -8.79
N LEU A 180 9.99 -14.93 -7.95
CA LEU A 180 10.90 -13.80 -7.72
C LEU A 180 11.66 -13.40 -8.99
N LEU A 181 12.20 -14.36 -9.73
CA LEU A 181 12.97 -14.11 -10.95
C LEU A 181 12.12 -13.45 -12.03
N TYR A 182 11.01 -14.08 -12.41
CA TYR A 182 10.09 -13.51 -13.40
C TYR A 182 9.46 -12.22 -12.90
N GLY A 183 9.10 -12.18 -11.61
CA GLY A 183 8.57 -11.00 -10.95
C GLY A 183 9.51 -9.82 -11.06
N MET A 184 10.82 -9.99 -10.83
CA MET A 184 11.82 -8.92 -10.96
C MET A 184 11.98 -8.45 -12.41
N ILE A 185 12.01 -9.38 -13.36
CA ILE A 185 12.10 -9.08 -14.80
C ILE A 185 10.91 -8.20 -15.23
N ILE A 186 9.72 -8.47 -14.69
CA ILE A 186 8.49 -7.73 -15.02
C ILE A 186 8.36 -6.44 -14.19
N ALA A 187 8.73 -6.47 -12.91
CA ALA A 187 8.56 -5.36 -11.98
C ALA A 187 9.34 -4.12 -12.42
N ILE A 188 10.56 -4.29 -12.94
CA ILE A 188 11.40 -3.18 -13.41
C ILE A 188 10.70 -2.39 -14.54
N PRO A 189 10.37 -2.98 -15.71
CA PRO A 189 9.73 -2.23 -16.80
C PRO A 189 8.36 -1.67 -16.38
N VAL A 190 7.56 -2.42 -15.60
CA VAL A 190 6.27 -1.91 -15.10
C VAL A 190 6.45 -0.68 -14.21
N THR A 191 7.44 -0.69 -13.31
CA THR A 191 7.76 0.46 -12.44
C THR A 191 8.19 1.68 -13.26
N LEU A 192 8.93 1.49 -14.35
CA LEU A 192 9.35 2.58 -15.23
C LEU A 192 8.17 3.21 -16.00
N ILE A 193 7.24 2.37 -16.47
CA ILE A 193 6.05 2.79 -17.22
C ILE A 193 5.05 3.50 -16.29
N ALA A 194 4.66 2.84 -15.21
CA ALA A 194 3.67 3.36 -14.28
C ALA A 194 4.22 4.49 -13.39
N GLY A 195 5.52 4.53 -13.16
CA GLY A 195 6.14 5.55 -12.30
C GLY A 195 6.53 6.78 -13.11
N PRO A 196 7.80 6.95 -13.52
CA PRO A 196 8.27 8.16 -14.19
C PRO A 196 7.53 8.54 -15.48
N ILE A 197 7.13 7.58 -16.32
CA ILE A 197 6.50 7.87 -17.61
C ILE A 197 5.06 8.35 -17.39
N PHE A 198 4.24 7.58 -16.68
CA PHE A 198 2.87 7.99 -16.37
C PHE A 198 2.84 9.28 -15.52
N ASN A 199 3.79 9.50 -14.61
CA ASN A 199 3.88 10.75 -13.84
C ASN A 199 3.94 12.00 -14.74
N LYS A 200 4.63 11.93 -15.89
CA LYS A 200 4.65 13.05 -16.87
C LYS A 200 3.29 13.25 -17.54
N VAL A 201 2.54 12.17 -17.78
CA VAL A 201 1.20 12.20 -18.36
C VAL A 201 0.19 12.74 -17.34
N ALA A 202 0.21 12.21 -16.12
CA ALA A 202 -0.62 12.64 -15.02
C ALA A 202 -0.44 14.14 -14.70
N GLN A 203 0.81 14.65 -14.75
CA GLN A 203 1.09 16.07 -14.56
C GLN A 203 0.41 16.97 -15.62
N LYS A 204 0.30 16.50 -16.86
CA LYS A 204 -0.40 17.24 -17.93
C LYS A 204 -1.92 17.08 -17.84
N MET A 205 -2.39 15.90 -17.44
CA MET A 205 -3.81 15.56 -17.38
C MET A 205 -4.52 16.21 -16.19
N ILE A 206 -3.86 16.28 -15.03
CA ILE A 206 -4.41 16.90 -13.81
C ILE A 206 -3.38 17.84 -13.15
N PRO A 207 -3.09 19.02 -13.75
CA PRO A 207 -2.12 19.95 -13.19
C PRO A 207 -2.48 20.42 -11.76
N SER A 208 -3.77 20.49 -11.43
CA SER A 208 -4.25 20.91 -10.10
C SER A 208 -3.80 19.98 -8.98
N ALA A 209 -3.63 18.68 -9.26
CA ALA A 209 -3.16 17.71 -8.28
C ALA A 209 -1.69 17.96 -7.91
N TYR A 210 -0.89 18.48 -8.85
CA TYR A 210 0.53 18.75 -8.64
C TYR A 210 0.80 20.09 -7.95
N THR A 211 -0.19 20.97 -7.86
CA THR A 211 -0.11 22.20 -7.07
C THR A 211 -0.55 22.02 -5.62
N ARG A 212 -1.07 20.84 -5.26
CA ARG A 212 -1.41 20.51 -3.87
C ARG A 212 -0.13 20.36 -3.05
N GLU A 213 -0.07 21.02 -1.91
CA GLU A 213 1.04 20.89 -0.97
C GLU A 213 0.91 19.65 -0.07
N GLY A 214 -0.25 18.97 -0.08
CA GLY A 214 -0.58 17.87 0.83
C GLY A 214 -0.88 18.35 2.25
N ASP A 215 -1.36 17.46 3.12
CA ASP A 215 -1.61 17.81 4.53
C ASP A 215 -0.34 17.59 5.37
N ILE A 216 0.52 18.63 5.38
CA ILE A 216 1.81 18.64 6.10
C ILE A 216 1.62 18.82 7.62
N SER A 217 0.39 19.03 8.10
CA SER A 217 0.15 19.27 9.53
C SER A 217 0.72 18.14 10.42
N ALA A 218 0.77 16.90 9.92
CA ALA A 218 1.41 15.73 10.55
C ALA A 218 2.92 15.86 10.80
N LEU A 219 3.64 16.58 9.93
CA LEU A 219 5.10 16.81 10.06
C LEU A 219 5.40 18.11 10.83
N GLY A 220 4.42 19.00 10.97
CA GLY A 220 4.55 20.32 11.59
C GLY A 220 5.39 21.30 10.76
N ALA A 221 5.52 22.54 11.24
CA ALA A 221 6.39 23.53 10.61
C ALA A 221 7.84 23.01 10.62
N GLN A 222 8.42 22.80 9.43
CA GLN A 222 9.83 22.43 9.33
C GLN A 222 10.68 23.59 9.83
N LYS A 223 11.36 23.37 10.95
CA LYS A 223 12.39 24.27 11.45
C LYS A 223 13.54 24.29 10.43
N GLU A 224 14.04 25.48 10.09
CA GLU A 224 15.32 25.55 9.39
C GLU A 224 16.42 25.12 10.37
N PHE A 225 17.14 24.06 10.01
CA PHE A 225 18.26 23.57 10.78
C PHE A 225 19.54 24.12 10.21
N THR A 226 20.43 24.58 11.10
CA THR A 226 21.82 24.78 10.73
C THR A 226 22.53 23.42 10.59
N ASP A 227 23.62 23.38 9.82
CA ASP A 227 24.38 22.16 9.62
C ASP A 227 24.89 21.50 10.91
N GLN A 228 25.11 22.31 11.96
CA GLN A 228 25.61 21.87 13.26
C GLN A 228 24.51 21.26 14.14
N GLU A 229 23.25 21.65 13.95
CA GLU A 229 22.11 21.08 14.67
C GLU A 229 21.70 19.72 14.10
N MET A 230 21.89 19.52 12.80
CA MET A 230 21.51 18.29 12.12
C MET A 230 22.40 17.09 12.51
N PRO A 231 21.81 15.90 12.65
CA PRO A 231 22.58 14.66 12.83
C PRO A 231 23.39 14.34 11.56
N GLY A 232 24.36 13.43 11.68
CA GLY A 232 25.11 12.93 10.53
C GLY A 232 24.22 12.07 9.61
N PHE A 233 24.49 12.09 8.31
CA PHE A 233 23.70 11.37 7.30
C PHE A 233 23.51 9.88 7.63
N GLY A 234 24.57 9.19 8.06
CA GLY A 234 24.49 7.77 8.41
C GLY A 234 23.52 7.48 9.55
N MET A 235 23.50 8.33 10.59
CA MET A 235 22.55 8.20 11.69
C MET A 235 21.13 8.55 11.24
N SER A 236 20.95 9.58 10.43
CA SER A 236 19.64 9.94 9.88
C SER A 236 19.07 8.81 9.03
N LEU A 237 19.88 8.26 8.13
CA LEU A 237 19.50 7.16 7.26
C LEU A 237 19.19 5.91 8.09
N LEU A 238 20.07 5.54 9.02
CA LEU A 238 19.86 4.40 9.90
C LEU A 238 18.55 4.54 10.69
N THR A 239 18.28 5.68 11.31
CA THR A 239 17.03 5.90 12.05
C THR A 239 15.80 5.78 11.14
N ALA A 240 15.85 6.33 9.92
CA ALA A 240 14.74 6.27 8.97
C ALA A 240 14.51 4.87 8.40
N THR A 241 15.58 4.10 8.16
CA THR A 241 15.51 2.77 7.56
C THR A 241 15.56 1.64 8.58
N LEU A 242 15.68 1.92 9.88
CA LEU A 242 15.77 0.90 10.92
C LEU A 242 14.61 -0.11 10.90
N PRO A 243 13.33 0.29 10.77
CA PRO A 243 12.25 -0.69 10.65
C PRO A 243 12.48 -1.63 9.46
N VAL A 244 12.91 -1.07 8.33
CA VAL A 244 13.15 -1.80 7.09
C VAL A 244 14.26 -2.82 7.25
N ILE A 245 15.35 -2.43 7.91
CA ILE A 245 16.48 -3.33 8.18
C ILE A 245 16.03 -4.50 9.07
N LEU A 246 15.25 -4.23 10.12
CA LEU A 246 14.74 -5.27 11.02
C LEU A 246 13.80 -6.25 10.31
N MET A 247 12.90 -5.73 9.48
CA MET A 247 12.00 -6.54 8.65
C MET A 247 12.79 -7.38 7.64
N LEU A 248 13.73 -6.75 6.92
CA LEU A 248 14.62 -7.44 5.97
C LEU A 248 15.40 -8.59 6.61
N VAL A 249 15.97 -8.39 7.79
CA VAL A 249 16.70 -9.46 8.52
C VAL A 249 15.78 -10.65 8.80
N SER A 250 14.54 -10.38 9.21
CA SER A 250 13.55 -11.41 9.46
C SER A 250 13.15 -12.17 8.21
N THR A 251 12.90 -11.43 7.14
CA THR A 251 12.55 -11.95 5.84
C THR A 251 13.67 -12.79 5.23
N ILE A 252 14.92 -12.32 5.28
CA ILE A 252 16.09 -13.08 4.83
C ILE A 252 16.23 -14.37 5.64
N THR A 253 16.03 -14.29 6.97
CA THR A 253 16.03 -15.48 7.82
C THR A 253 14.98 -16.50 7.36
N GLN A 254 13.74 -16.07 7.12
CA GLN A 254 12.66 -16.96 6.61
C GLN A 254 13.02 -17.61 5.27
N LEU A 255 13.60 -16.83 4.34
CA LEU A 255 14.02 -17.34 3.04
C LEU A 255 15.18 -18.35 3.13
N VAL A 256 16.13 -18.11 4.03
CA VAL A 256 17.32 -18.98 4.21
C VAL A 256 16.96 -20.25 4.97
N THR A 257 16.13 -20.16 6.01
CA THR A 257 15.72 -21.32 6.81
C THR A 257 14.63 -22.14 6.13
N GLY A 258 13.83 -21.52 5.24
CA GLY A 258 12.64 -22.13 4.65
C GLY A 258 11.51 -22.35 5.65
N HIS A 259 11.61 -21.77 6.85
CA HIS A 259 10.65 -21.95 7.94
C HIS A 259 9.65 -20.79 8.00
N ASP A 260 8.41 -21.03 7.58
CA ASP A 260 7.32 -20.05 7.73
C ASP A 260 6.95 -19.78 9.19
N LYS A 261 7.25 -20.72 10.09
CA LYS A 261 7.01 -20.62 11.53
C LYS A 261 8.32 -20.83 12.27
N PRO A 262 8.54 -20.10 13.38
CA PRO A 262 9.79 -20.23 14.10
C PRO A 262 9.90 -21.63 14.72
N THR A 263 11.03 -22.29 14.47
CA THR A 263 11.35 -23.63 14.98
C THR A 263 12.15 -23.59 16.27
N ASN A 264 12.84 -22.47 16.52
CA ASN A 264 13.71 -22.27 17.67
C ASN A 264 13.55 -20.85 18.24
N LEU A 265 14.13 -20.62 19.42
CA LEU A 265 14.03 -19.33 20.11
C LEU A 265 14.66 -18.18 19.32
N PHE A 266 15.75 -18.45 18.59
CA PHE A 266 16.43 -17.44 17.76
C PHE A 266 15.53 -16.96 16.62
N GLU A 267 14.92 -17.87 15.85
CA GLU A 267 13.93 -17.55 14.83
C GLU A 267 12.72 -16.84 15.45
N SER A 268 12.27 -17.25 16.64
CA SER A 268 11.13 -16.62 17.32
C SER A 268 11.39 -15.14 17.62
N ILE A 269 12.58 -14.81 18.11
CA ILE A 269 12.99 -13.44 18.40
C ILE A 269 13.11 -12.63 17.11
N ILE A 270 13.76 -13.18 16.08
CA ILE A 270 13.92 -12.50 14.79
C ILE A 270 12.57 -12.26 14.11
N TYR A 271 11.65 -13.23 14.17
CA TYR A 271 10.33 -13.12 13.54
C TYR A 271 9.48 -12.10 14.29
N MET A 272 9.57 -12.07 15.62
CA MET A 272 8.91 -11.04 16.45
C MET A 272 9.43 -9.64 16.12
N ILE A 273 10.75 -9.44 16.13
CA ILE A 273 11.39 -8.14 15.84
C ILE A 273 11.08 -7.68 14.41
N GLY A 274 11.00 -8.61 13.46
CA GLY A 274 10.68 -8.35 12.06
C GLY A 274 9.20 -8.12 11.76
N THR A 275 8.30 -8.20 12.75
CA THR A 275 6.91 -7.77 12.53
C THR A 275 6.86 -6.25 12.40
N ALA A 276 6.05 -5.72 11.47
CA ALA A 276 5.97 -4.29 11.22
C ALA A 276 5.69 -3.46 12.49
N GLY A 277 4.79 -3.93 13.36
CA GLY A 277 4.50 -3.24 14.63
C GLY A 277 5.72 -3.14 15.55
N THR A 278 6.43 -4.25 15.76
CA THR A 278 7.62 -4.30 16.64
C THR A 278 8.79 -3.53 16.03
N ALA A 279 9.04 -3.69 14.73
CA ALA A 279 10.09 -2.99 14.01
C ALA A 279 9.90 -1.46 14.07
N MET A 280 8.67 -0.99 13.88
CA MET A 280 8.31 0.42 14.00
C MET A 280 8.48 0.94 15.42
N LEU A 281 8.09 0.16 16.43
CA LEU A 281 8.25 0.54 17.84
C LEU A 281 9.74 0.70 18.19
N ILE A 282 10.57 -0.28 17.81
CA ILE A 282 12.02 -0.22 18.02
C ILE A 282 12.61 1.01 17.34
N ALA A 283 12.18 1.31 16.12
CA ALA A 283 12.63 2.50 15.39
C ALA A 283 12.21 3.81 16.04
N VAL A 284 11.00 3.90 16.60
CA VAL A 284 10.55 5.07 17.36
C VAL A 284 11.40 5.25 18.61
N LEU A 285 11.65 4.18 19.38
CA LEU A 285 12.53 4.24 20.56
C LEU A 285 13.95 4.68 20.18
N PHE A 286 14.47 4.14 19.08
CA PHE A 286 15.76 4.55 18.54
C PHE A 286 15.75 6.02 18.09
N ALA A 287 14.67 6.50 17.48
CA ALA A 287 14.50 7.90 17.07
C ALA A 287 14.41 8.87 18.26
N ILE A 288 13.75 8.48 19.36
CA ILE A 288 13.71 9.27 20.60
C ILE A 288 15.14 9.53 21.10
N VAL A 289 16.02 8.52 21.03
CA VAL A 289 17.43 8.67 21.42
C VAL A 289 18.19 9.50 20.39
N THR A 290 18.16 9.10 19.11
CA THR A 290 19.05 9.64 18.06
C THR A 290 18.63 11.01 17.54
N MET A 291 17.33 11.22 17.34
CA MET A 291 16.73 12.46 16.81
C MET A 291 16.16 13.36 17.92
N GLY A 292 16.06 12.85 19.15
CA GLY A 292 15.65 13.60 20.34
C GLY A 292 16.82 13.91 21.28
N LEU A 293 17.17 12.95 22.14
CA LEU A 293 18.11 13.16 23.24
C LEU A 293 19.53 13.52 22.77
N MET A 294 20.05 12.83 21.74
CA MET A 294 21.35 13.13 21.14
C MET A 294 21.37 14.46 20.38
N ARG A 295 20.21 15.08 20.14
CA ARG A 295 20.04 16.44 19.59
C ARG A 295 19.80 17.48 20.69
N LYS A 296 20.07 17.11 21.96
CA LYS A 296 19.92 17.97 23.15
C LYS A 296 18.48 18.46 23.39
N ARG A 297 17.47 17.75 22.87
CA ARG A 297 16.05 18.04 23.14
C ARG A 297 15.65 17.43 24.48
N LYS A 298 14.87 18.17 25.29
CA LYS A 298 14.35 17.66 26.58
C LYS A 298 13.26 16.61 26.33
N MET A 299 13.19 15.59 27.20
CA MET A 299 12.21 14.51 27.09
C MET A 299 10.76 15.01 26.97
N ASN A 300 10.38 16.02 27.75
CA ASN A 300 9.02 16.58 27.71
C ASN A 300 8.66 17.12 26.31
N HIS A 301 9.57 17.83 25.64
CA HIS A 301 9.34 18.32 24.28
C HIS A 301 9.32 17.19 23.24
N ILE A 302 10.09 16.13 23.47
CA ILE A 302 10.05 14.95 22.60
C ILE A 302 8.68 14.27 22.71
N MET A 303 8.16 14.07 23.93
CA MET A 303 6.84 13.49 24.15
C MET A 303 5.71 14.37 23.61
N GLU A 304 5.83 15.69 23.74
CA GLU A 304 4.91 16.63 23.09
C GLU A 304 4.92 16.46 21.56
N SER A 305 6.10 16.25 20.96
CA SER A 305 6.23 16.00 19.51
C SER A 305 5.58 14.66 19.11
N VAL A 306 5.73 13.62 19.94
CA VAL A 306 5.07 12.32 19.76
C VAL A 306 3.55 12.50 19.77
N THR A 307 3.00 13.23 20.73
CA THR A 307 1.55 13.51 20.80
C THR A 307 1.08 14.31 19.59
N ASN A 308 1.82 15.36 19.22
CA ASN A 308 1.46 16.22 18.09
C ASN A 308 1.51 15.50 16.73
N ALA A 309 2.29 14.42 16.61
CA ALA A 309 2.32 13.59 15.42
C ALA A 309 0.99 12.84 15.17
N ILE A 310 0.21 12.58 16.23
CA ILE A 310 -1.01 11.77 16.15
C ILE A 310 -2.24 12.58 15.74
N TYR A 311 -2.38 13.83 16.17
CA TYR A 311 -3.58 14.63 15.87
C TYR A 311 -3.92 14.71 14.38
N PRO A 312 -2.96 14.96 13.48
CA PRO A 312 -3.25 15.14 12.05
C PRO A 312 -3.69 13.86 11.35
N ILE A 313 -3.28 12.69 11.84
CA ILE A 313 -3.62 11.41 11.24
C ILE A 313 -4.93 10.82 11.79
N GLY A 314 -5.56 11.44 12.81
CA GLY A 314 -6.77 10.90 13.45
C GLY A 314 -7.94 10.72 12.49
N MET A 315 -8.26 11.76 11.70
CA MET A 315 -9.31 11.66 10.68
C MET A 315 -8.92 10.71 9.55
N MET A 316 -7.64 10.73 9.15
CA MET A 316 -7.11 9.82 8.13
C MET A 316 -7.30 8.35 8.52
N LEU A 317 -6.98 7.99 9.77
CA LEU A 317 -7.22 6.64 10.31
C LEU A 317 -8.70 6.27 10.27
N LEU A 318 -9.60 7.16 10.69
CA LEU A 318 -11.04 6.90 10.64
C LEU A 318 -11.53 6.66 9.21
N ILE A 319 -11.08 7.47 8.25
CA ILE A 319 -11.43 7.29 6.83
C ILE A 319 -10.92 5.95 6.29
N ILE A 320 -9.68 5.58 6.60
CA ILE A 320 -9.10 4.29 6.19
C ILE A 320 -9.89 3.12 6.80
N GLY A 321 -10.20 3.20 8.10
CA GLY A 321 -11.05 2.23 8.78
C GLY A 321 -12.45 2.14 8.16
N GLY A 322 -13.05 3.28 7.82
CA GLY A 322 -14.32 3.37 7.10
C GLY A 322 -14.30 2.68 5.75
N GLY A 323 -13.22 2.81 4.97
CA GLY A 323 -13.03 2.03 3.74
C GLY A 323 -13.03 0.52 4.00
N GLY A 324 -12.41 0.11 5.10
CA GLY A 324 -12.45 -1.27 5.62
C GLY A 324 -13.84 -1.81 5.91
N THR A 325 -14.75 -0.95 6.42
CA THR A 325 -16.16 -1.32 6.67
C THR A 325 -16.87 -1.66 5.36
N PHE A 326 -16.66 -0.82 4.32
CA PHE A 326 -17.32 -1.00 3.03
C PHE A 326 -16.83 -2.29 2.37
N LYS A 327 -15.51 -2.53 2.35
CA LYS A 327 -14.92 -3.83 1.97
C LYS A 327 -15.59 -5.00 2.68
N GLN A 328 -15.71 -4.95 4.01
CA GLN A 328 -16.22 -6.09 4.79
C GLN A 328 -17.69 -6.40 4.49
N VAL A 329 -18.51 -5.37 4.24
CA VAL A 329 -19.89 -5.54 3.79
C VAL A 329 -19.95 -6.25 2.43
N LEU A 330 -19.05 -5.95 1.50
CA LEU A 330 -18.99 -6.61 0.20
C LEU A 330 -18.52 -8.07 0.32
N ILE A 331 -17.60 -8.36 1.24
CA ILE A 331 -17.16 -9.73 1.56
C ILE A 331 -18.31 -10.53 2.19
N ASP A 332 -18.87 -10.04 3.30
CA ASP A 332 -19.89 -10.77 4.07
C ASP A 332 -21.24 -10.83 3.32
N GLY A 333 -21.50 -9.89 2.41
CA GLY A 333 -22.62 -9.93 1.47
C GLY A 333 -22.44 -10.86 0.27
N GLY A 334 -21.34 -11.62 0.20
CA GLY A 334 -21.18 -12.72 -0.75
C GLY A 334 -20.81 -12.30 -2.18
N VAL A 335 -20.29 -11.08 -2.38
CA VAL A 335 -19.90 -10.59 -3.72
C VAL A 335 -18.77 -11.46 -4.30
N GLY A 336 -17.78 -11.83 -3.49
CA GLY A 336 -16.67 -12.70 -3.92
C GLY A 336 -17.13 -14.07 -4.41
N ASN A 337 -18.03 -14.72 -3.67
CA ASN A 337 -18.59 -16.03 -4.05
C ASN A 337 -19.40 -15.97 -5.35
N THR A 338 -20.09 -14.85 -5.57
CA THR A 338 -20.86 -14.61 -6.79
C THR A 338 -19.94 -14.53 -8.01
N ILE A 339 -18.85 -13.76 -7.89
CA ILE A 339 -17.84 -13.63 -8.94
C ILE A 339 -17.19 -14.98 -9.22
N ALA A 340 -16.82 -15.74 -8.18
CA ALA A 340 -16.22 -17.07 -8.34
C ALA A 340 -17.07 -18.00 -9.21
N LYS A 341 -18.37 -18.09 -8.92
CA LYS A 341 -19.32 -18.93 -9.69
C LYS A 341 -19.45 -18.53 -11.16
N MET A 342 -19.26 -17.25 -11.49
CA MET A 342 -19.35 -16.79 -12.89
C MET A 342 -18.20 -17.31 -13.76
N PHE A 343 -17.09 -17.71 -13.15
CA PHE A 343 -15.90 -18.20 -13.85
C PHE A 343 -15.70 -19.71 -13.77
N GLU A 344 -16.55 -20.42 -13.00
CA GLU A 344 -16.59 -21.88 -12.98
C GLU A 344 -16.89 -22.45 -14.38
N GLY A 345 -16.08 -23.41 -14.84
CA GLY A 345 -16.27 -24.08 -16.13
C GLY A 345 -15.84 -23.30 -17.38
N THR A 346 -15.08 -22.21 -17.22
CA THR A 346 -14.54 -21.45 -18.37
C THR A 346 -13.29 -22.12 -18.98
N GLU A 347 -13.18 -22.13 -20.31
CA GLU A 347 -12.04 -22.70 -21.06
C GLU A 347 -10.94 -21.65 -21.39
N MET A 348 -10.86 -20.56 -20.63
CA MET A 348 -9.89 -19.49 -20.89
C MET A 348 -8.46 -19.92 -20.51
N SER A 349 -7.45 -19.25 -21.10
CA SER A 349 -6.05 -19.40 -20.67
C SER A 349 -5.94 -19.19 -19.15
N PRO A 350 -5.30 -20.11 -18.39
CA PRO A 350 -5.21 -20.00 -16.94
C PRO A 350 -4.58 -18.70 -16.45
N ILE A 351 -3.58 -18.17 -17.17
CA ILE A 351 -2.92 -16.89 -16.84
C ILE A 351 -3.90 -15.74 -16.97
N LEU A 352 -4.62 -15.67 -18.10
CA LEU A 352 -5.56 -14.58 -18.36
C LEU A 352 -6.76 -14.65 -17.42
N LEU A 353 -7.29 -15.86 -17.19
CA LEU A 353 -8.38 -16.09 -16.27
C LEU A 353 -8.00 -15.69 -14.84
N ALA A 354 -6.81 -16.07 -14.38
CA ALA A 354 -6.30 -15.68 -13.07
C ALA A 354 -6.21 -14.15 -12.91
N TRP A 355 -5.72 -13.45 -13.93
CA TRP A 355 -5.70 -11.98 -13.92
C TRP A 355 -7.09 -11.37 -13.91
N ILE A 356 -8.03 -11.86 -14.74
CA ILE A 356 -9.41 -11.35 -14.82
C ILE A 356 -10.14 -11.57 -13.48
N VAL A 357 -10.06 -12.78 -12.92
CA VAL A 357 -10.73 -13.10 -11.65
C VAL A 357 -10.17 -12.23 -10.53
N ALA A 358 -8.83 -12.10 -10.44
CA ALA A 358 -8.20 -11.21 -9.48
C ALA A 358 -8.60 -9.75 -9.67
N ALA A 359 -8.69 -9.29 -10.92
CA ALA A 359 -9.12 -7.94 -11.27
C ALA A 359 -10.57 -7.66 -10.84
N VAL A 360 -11.50 -8.56 -11.17
CA VAL A 360 -12.92 -8.40 -10.81
C VAL A 360 -13.11 -8.46 -9.29
N LEU A 361 -12.44 -9.41 -8.62
CA LEU A 361 -12.45 -9.50 -7.16
C LEU A 361 -11.80 -8.29 -6.51
N ARG A 362 -10.73 -7.73 -7.07
CA ARG A 362 -10.10 -6.51 -6.58
C ARG A 362 -11.04 -5.32 -6.68
N ILE A 363 -11.68 -5.12 -7.83
CA ILE A 363 -12.63 -4.04 -8.05
C ILE A 363 -13.82 -4.18 -7.10
N ALA A 364 -14.28 -5.41 -6.83
CA ALA A 364 -15.38 -5.66 -5.93
C ALA A 364 -15.01 -5.51 -4.45
N LEU A 365 -13.93 -6.13 -4.01
CA LEU A 365 -13.60 -6.28 -2.59
C LEU A 365 -12.67 -5.19 -2.07
N GLY A 366 -11.87 -4.55 -2.93
CA GLY A 366 -11.04 -3.43 -2.52
C GLY A 366 -9.81 -3.79 -1.68
N SER A 367 -9.48 -5.06 -1.44
CA SER A 367 -8.19 -5.46 -0.86
C SER A 367 -7.40 -6.32 -1.85
N ALA A 368 -6.16 -5.92 -2.15
CA ALA A 368 -5.29 -6.64 -3.06
C ALA A 368 -5.01 -8.06 -2.54
N THR A 369 -4.57 -8.18 -1.29
CA THR A 369 -4.29 -9.48 -0.66
C THR A 369 -5.52 -10.39 -0.61
N VAL A 370 -6.70 -9.86 -0.25
CA VAL A 370 -7.94 -10.68 -0.20
C VAL A 370 -8.35 -11.13 -1.61
N ALA A 371 -8.29 -10.24 -2.60
CA ALA A 371 -8.57 -10.59 -3.98
C ALA A 371 -7.60 -11.65 -4.51
N ALA A 372 -6.31 -11.52 -4.19
CA ALA A 372 -5.27 -12.43 -4.63
C ALA A 372 -5.47 -13.84 -4.04
N ILE A 373 -5.62 -13.95 -2.71
CA ILE A 373 -5.84 -15.25 -2.01
C ILE A 373 -7.16 -15.90 -2.46
N SER A 374 -8.23 -15.12 -2.60
CA SER A 374 -9.52 -15.64 -3.05
C SER A 374 -9.43 -16.18 -4.49
N THR A 375 -8.69 -15.49 -5.35
CA THR A 375 -8.45 -15.94 -6.73
C THR A 375 -7.68 -17.26 -6.76
N THR A 376 -6.71 -17.44 -5.86
CA THR A 376 -5.94 -18.69 -5.77
C THR A 376 -6.84 -19.90 -5.63
N GLY A 377 -7.83 -19.85 -4.73
CA GLY A 377 -8.79 -20.94 -4.52
C GLY A 377 -9.65 -21.26 -5.75
N ILE A 378 -9.95 -20.25 -6.57
CA ILE A 378 -10.76 -20.40 -7.80
C ILE A 378 -9.93 -20.99 -8.94
N VAL A 379 -8.68 -20.56 -9.07
CA VAL A 379 -7.79 -20.96 -10.18
C VAL A 379 -7.17 -22.34 -9.93
N LEU A 380 -7.00 -22.75 -8.67
CA LEU A 380 -6.33 -23.99 -8.28
C LEU A 380 -6.85 -25.26 -9.01
N PRO A 381 -8.17 -25.51 -9.15
CA PRO A 381 -8.66 -26.70 -9.86
C PRO A 381 -8.33 -26.70 -11.35
N LEU A 382 -8.22 -25.52 -11.97
CA LEU A 382 -7.97 -25.38 -13.42
C LEU A 382 -6.52 -25.71 -13.77
N LEU A 383 -5.59 -25.41 -12.85
CA LEU A 383 -4.16 -25.67 -13.03
C LEU A 383 -3.81 -27.16 -13.02
N GLN A 384 -4.65 -28.02 -12.46
CA GLN A 384 -4.41 -29.48 -12.43
C GLN A 384 -4.47 -30.12 -13.82
N SER A 385 -5.09 -29.44 -14.78
CA SER A 385 -5.32 -29.94 -16.14
C SER A 385 -4.56 -29.18 -17.24
N SER A 386 -3.78 -28.16 -16.87
CA SER A 386 -3.09 -27.27 -17.80
C SER A 386 -1.58 -27.31 -17.64
N ASP A 387 -0.83 -27.41 -18.74
CA ASP A 387 0.64 -27.34 -18.77
C ASP A 387 1.12 -25.88 -18.82
N VAL A 388 0.76 -25.10 -17.77
CA VAL A 388 1.09 -23.68 -17.69
C VAL A 388 2.16 -23.44 -16.64
N ASN A 389 3.06 -22.48 -16.90
CA ASN A 389 4.02 -22.05 -15.90
C ASN A 389 3.30 -21.41 -14.69
N VAL A 390 3.24 -22.14 -13.59
CA VAL A 390 2.51 -21.74 -12.39
C VAL A 390 3.07 -20.45 -11.78
N ALA A 391 4.37 -20.16 -11.92
CA ALA A 391 4.94 -18.90 -11.45
C ALA A 391 4.36 -17.69 -12.20
N LEU A 392 4.08 -17.83 -13.50
CA LEU A 392 3.41 -16.78 -14.29
C LEU A 392 1.95 -16.60 -13.87
N VAL A 393 1.27 -17.67 -13.45
CA VAL A 393 -0.08 -17.60 -12.89
C VAL A 393 -0.07 -16.85 -11.55
N VAL A 394 0.89 -17.12 -10.67
CA VAL A 394 1.07 -16.36 -9.41
C VAL A 394 1.22 -14.86 -9.70
N LEU A 395 2.08 -14.50 -10.67
CA LEU A 395 2.28 -13.11 -11.07
C LEU A 395 1.03 -12.50 -11.71
N ALA A 396 0.25 -13.28 -12.46
CA ALA A 396 -1.00 -12.81 -13.06
C ALA A 396 -2.07 -12.51 -12.00
N ILE A 397 -2.19 -13.35 -10.96
CA ILE A 397 -3.02 -13.08 -9.79
C ILE A 397 -2.54 -11.81 -9.10
N GLY A 398 -1.23 -11.70 -8.86
CA GLY A 398 -0.60 -10.52 -8.26
C GLY A 398 -0.90 -9.23 -9.01
N ALA A 399 -0.66 -9.21 -10.33
CA ALA A 399 -0.95 -8.08 -11.20
C ALA A 399 -2.44 -7.76 -11.26
N GLY A 400 -3.33 -8.75 -11.35
CA GLY A 400 -4.78 -8.51 -11.34
C GLY A 400 -5.26 -7.94 -10.01
N SER A 401 -4.66 -8.38 -8.91
CA SER A 401 -5.06 -7.98 -7.55
C SER A 401 -4.80 -6.52 -7.21
N VAL A 402 -3.96 -5.80 -7.98
CA VAL A 402 -3.68 -4.39 -7.72
C VAL A 402 -4.54 -3.44 -8.56
N ILE A 403 -5.20 -3.92 -9.62
CA ILE A 403 -5.93 -3.09 -10.60
C ILE A 403 -6.96 -2.16 -9.96
N LEU A 404 -7.15 -0.98 -10.56
CA LEU A 404 -8.27 -0.06 -10.31
C LEU A 404 -8.64 0.07 -8.82
N SER A 405 -7.65 0.34 -7.98
CA SER A 405 -7.88 0.63 -6.57
C SER A 405 -8.78 1.86 -6.43
N HIS A 406 -9.95 1.71 -5.79
CA HIS A 406 -10.93 2.78 -5.63
C HIS A 406 -11.45 2.88 -4.20
N VAL A 407 -12.63 3.48 -4.01
CA VAL A 407 -13.20 3.87 -2.72
C VAL A 407 -13.41 2.73 -1.71
N ASN A 408 -13.37 1.47 -2.13
CA ASN A 408 -13.38 0.30 -1.25
C ASN A 408 -11.98 -0.16 -0.78
N ASP A 409 -10.91 0.51 -1.22
CA ASP A 409 -9.54 0.22 -0.85
C ASP A 409 -8.98 1.23 0.17
N ALA A 410 -8.31 0.70 1.20
CA ALA A 410 -7.55 1.49 2.16
C ALA A 410 -6.45 2.31 1.46
N GLY A 411 -5.76 1.72 0.47
CA GLY A 411 -4.69 2.39 -0.28
C GLY A 411 -5.16 3.66 -1.00
N PHE A 412 -6.37 3.65 -1.56
CA PHE A 412 -7.00 4.83 -2.19
C PHE A 412 -7.14 5.98 -1.21
N TRP A 413 -7.66 5.70 -0.02
CA TRP A 413 -7.87 6.71 1.02
C TRP A 413 -6.55 7.21 1.58
N MET A 414 -5.60 6.31 1.85
CA MET A 414 -4.25 6.67 2.29
C MET A 414 -3.60 7.65 1.30
N PHE A 415 -3.59 7.30 0.02
CA PHE A 415 -3.02 8.15 -1.02
C PHE A 415 -3.74 9.50 -1.11
N LYS A 416 -5.07 9.50 -1.12
CA LYS A 416 -5.86 10.73 -1.15
C LYS A 416 -5.50 11.66 0.01
N GLU A 417 -5.55 11.16 1.24
CA GLU A 417 -5.38 11.98 2.44
C GLU A 417 -3.95 12.51 2.54
N TYR A 418 -2.94 11.68 2.26
CA TYR A 418 -1.55 12.13 2.33
C TYR A 418 -1.22 13.22 1.33
N PHE A 419 -1.65 13.08 0.07
CA PHE A 419 -1.37 14.07 -0.97
C PHE A 419 -2.41 15.20 -1.02
N GLY A 420 -3.39 15.23 -0.11
CA GLY A 420 -4.42 16.26 -0.04
C GLY A 420 -5.30 16.34 -1.30
N LEU A 421 -5.53 15.20 -1.95
CA LEU A 421 -6.23 15.11 -3.23
C LEU A 421 -7.76 15.09 -3.02
N THR A 422 -8.48 15.56 -4.02
CA THR A 422 -9.91 15.29 -4.16
C THR A 422 -10.13 13.86 -4.65
N VAL A 423 -11.33 13.30 -4.41
CA VAL A 423 -11.71 11.97 -4.92
C VAL A 423 -11.46 11.86 -6.43
N LYS A 424 -11.83 12.90 -7.21
CA LYS A 424 -11.60 12.95 -8.66
C LYS A 424 -10.12 12.90 -9.01
N GLU A 425 -9.29 13.69 -8.33
CA GLU A 425 -7.85 13.69 -8.54
C GLU A 425 -7.26 12.31 -8.21
N THR A 426 -7.68 11.69 -7.11
CA THR A 426 -7.24 10.34 -6.72
C THR A 426 -7.58 9.28 -7.76
N PHE A 427 -8.79 9.30 -8.33
CA PHE A 427 -9.13 8.38 -9.43
C PHE A 427 -8.20 8.54 -10.64
N LEU A 428 -7.91 9.78 -11.01
CA LEU A 428 -7.11 10.09 -12.19
C LEU A 428 -5.60 9.94 -11.98
N THR A 429 -5.13 9.86 -10.73
CA THR A 429 -3.74 9.60 -10.40
C THR A 429 -3.53 8.17 -9.91
N TRP A 430 -4.13 7.79 -8.78
CA TRP A 430 -3.89 6.53 -8.08
C TRP A 430 -4.61 5.35 -8.73
N SER A 431 -5.93 5.43 -8.96
CA SER A 431 -6.67 4.33 -9.57
C SER A 431 -6.17 4.04 -10.99
N LEU A 432 -5.84 5.10 -11.74
CA LEU A 432 -5.24 4.97 -13.06
C LEU A 432 -3.81 4.40 -13.01
N LEU A 433 -2.99 4.83 -12.04
CA LEU A 433 -1.66 4.25 -11.79
C LEU A 433 -1.75 2.74 -11.58
N GLU A 434 -2.59 2.31 -10.64
CA GLU A 434 -2.80 0.90 -10.30
C GLU A 434 -3.31 0.09 -11.50
N THR A 435 -4.15 0.70 -12.34
CA THR A 435 -4.60 0.09 -13.59
C THR A 435 -3.45 -0.07 -14.58
N ILE A 436 -2.56 0.91 -14.72
CA ILE A 436 -1.38 0.82 -15.58
C ILE A 436 -0.42 -0.26 -15.06
N ILE A 437 -0.21 -0.36 -13.75
CA ILE A 437 0.61 -1.43 -13.14
C ILE A 437 0.05 -2.79 -13.52
N SER A 438 -1.24 -3.00 -13.28
CA SER A 438 -1.91 -4.27 -13.55
C SER A 438 -1.89 -4.67 -15.03
N VAL A 439 -2.27 -3.74 -15.92
CA VAL A 439 -2.35 -3.99 -17.36
C VAL A 439 -0.95 -4.17 -17.97
N SER A 440 0.02 -3.35 -17.57
CA SER A 440 1.41 -3.55 -18.02
C SER A 440 1.96 -4.87 -17.51
N GLY A 441 1.66 -5.23 -16.26
CA GLY A 441 2.03 -6.51 -15.65
C GLY A 441 1.56 -7.70 -16.48
N ILE A 442 0.26 -7.79 -16.78
CA ILE A 442 -0.28 -8.91 -17.57
C ILE A 442 0.29 -8.94 -19.00
N ILE A 443 0.54 -7.78 -19.63
CA ILE A 443 1.17 -7.73 -20.96
C ILE A 443 2.57 -8.36 -20.93
N PHE A 444 3.40 -8.01 -19.95
CA PHE A 444 4.74 -8.59 -19.83
C PHE A 444 4.70 -10.06 -19.40
N ILE A 445 3.75 -10.47 -18.56
CA ILE A 445 3.56 -11.87 -18.18
C ILE A 445 3.19 -12.71 -19.40
N LEU A 446 2.24 -12.26 -20.21
CA LEU A 446 1.84 -12.94 -21.45
C LEU A 446 3.00 -12.98 -22.45
N PHE A 447 3.80 -11.92 -22.52
CA PHE A 447 5.00 -11.91 -23.36
C PHE A 447 6.02 -12.97 -22.91
N ILE A 448 6.30 -13.07 -21.61
CA ILE A 448 7.22 -14.09 -21.07
C ILE A 448 6.66 -15.50 -21.29
N SER A 449 5.34 -15.71 -21.18
CA SER A 449 4.73 -17.04 -21.40
C SER A 449 4.89 -17.58 -22.82
N LEU A 450 5.32 -16.77 -23.79
CA LEU A 450 5.64 -17.25 -25.14
C LEU A 450 6.99 -17.97 -25.22
N PHE A 451 7.85 -17.82 -24.20
CA PHE A 451 9.22 -18.32 -24.20
C PHE A 451 9.50 -19.41 -23.16
N VAL A 452 8.56 -19.66 -22.25
CA VAL A 452 8.76 -20.52 -21.08
C VAL A 452 7.65 -21.56 -20.95
#